data_AF-A0A1Q3CS07-F1
#
_entry.id   AF-A0A1Q3CS07-F1
#
_cell.length_a   1.000
_cell.length_b   1.000
_cell.length_c   1.000
_cell.angle_alpha   90.00
_cell.angle_beta   90.00
_cell.angle_gamma   90.00
#
_symmetry.space_group_name_H-M   'P 1'
#
loop_
_entity.id
_entity.type
_entity.pdbx_description
1 polymer ?
#
loop_
_entity_poly.entity_id
_entity_poly.type
_entity_poly.pdbx_seq_one_letter_code
_entity_poly.pdbx_strand_id
1 'polypeptide(L)'
;MKQNPRHWHKAYFNTHPKCDIIDKNLTETFNGWILQARTKAIISMLDEMRVAIMRRVRENREYADKWSEEIAPRVMKKLNDNKKESEVVNGVDRHTVILHDKRCSCREWDLKGYPVHM
;
A
#
# COMPACT_ATOMS: atom_id res chain seq x y z
N MET A 1 27.14 -4.86 6.93
CA MET A 1 26.29 -6.03 6.61
C MET A 1 25.81 -5.92 5.17
N LYS A 2 26.08 -6.91 4.31
CA LYS A 2 25.44 -7.00 2.98
C LYS A 2 24.08 -7.66 3.17
N GLN A 3 22.99 -6.95 2.87
CA GLN A 3 21.64 -7.51 2.95
C GLN A 3 21.32 -8.31 1.69
N ASN A 4 20.65 -9.45 1.83
CA ASN A 4 20.24 -10.27 0.70
C ASN A 4 19.12 -9.56 -0.09
N PRO A 5 19.32 -9.28 -1.41
CA PRO A 5 18.35 -8.56 -2.22
C PRO A 5 16.96 -9.19 -2.26
N ARG A 6 16.85 -10.52 -2.06
CA ARG A 6 15.56 -11.22 -2.04
C ARG A 6 14.58 -10.70 -1.00
N HIS A 7 15.08 -10.16 0.11
CA HIS A 7 14.24 -9.71 1.22
C HIS A 7 13.91 -8.22 1.16
N TRP A 8 14.61 -7.44 0.33
CA TRP A 8 14.56 -5.97 0.38
C TRP A 8 14.35 -5.30 -0.97
N HIS A 9 14.42 -6.04 -2.07
CA HIS A 9 14.23 -5.51 -3.41
C HIS A 9 12.88 -5.94 -3.98
N LYS A 10 12.07 -4.97 -4.46
CA LYS A 10 10.72 -5.19 -5.00
C LYS A 10 10.65 -6.27 -6.09
N ALA A 11 11.73 -6.41 -6.86
CA ALA A 11 11.87 -7.46 -7.89
C ALA A 11 11.68 -8.90 -7.36
N TYR A 12 11.89 -9.15 -6.07
CA TYR A 12 11.78 -10.49 -5.47
C TYR A 12 10.57 -10.66 -4.54
N PHE A 13 9.74 -9.62 -4.37
CA PHE A 13 8.58 -9.73 -3.50
C PHE A 13 7.54 -10.68 -4.08
N ASN A 14 6.92 -11.44 -3.16
CA ASN A 14 5.82 -12.33 -3.47
C ASN A 14 4.63 -11.48 -3.95
N THR A 15 4.06 -11.86 -5.08
CA THR A 15 2.93 -11.19 -5.72
C THR A 15 1.58 -11.72 -5.22
N HIS A 16 1.57 -12.71 -4.32
CA HIS A 16 0.37 -13.21 -3.68
C HIS A 16 -0.31 -12.14 -2.81
N PRO A 17 0.36 -11.52 -1.81
CA PRO A 17 -0.22 -10.37 -1.13
C PRO A 17 -0.22 -9.16 -2.06
N LYS A 18 -1.40 -8.57 -2.29
CA LYS A 18 -1.52 -7.31 -3.02
C LYS A 18 -1.32 -6.15 -2.05
N CYS A 19 -0.15 -5.53 -2.10
CA CYS A 19 0.20 -4.41 -1.24
C CYS A 19 0.80 -3.28 -2.06
N ASP A 20 0.18 -2.12 -1.97
CA ASP A 20 0.70 -0.89 -2.59
C ASP A 20 1.59 -0.06 -1.64
N ILE A 21 1.67 -0.47 -0.37
CA ILE A 21 2.52 0.17 0.63
C ILE A 21 3.78 -0.69 0.80
N ILE A 22 4.76 -0.42 -0.04
CA ILE A 22 6.03 -1.15 -0.06
C ILE A 22 7.18 -0.13 -0.11
N ASP A 23 7.30 0.66 0.94
CA ASP A 23 8.33 1.70 1.09
C ASP A 23 8.69 1.95 2.57
N LYS A 24 9.66 2.85 2.77
CA LYS A 24 10.16 3.31 4.07
C LYS A 24 9.06 3.96 4.93
N ASN A 25 7.98 4.41 4.30
CA ASN A 25 6.87 5.10 4.94
C ASN A 25 6.16 4.22 5.97
N LEU A 26 6.12 2.89 5.78
CA LEU A 26 5.49 2.00 6.76
C LEU A 26 6.22 2.05 8.11
N THR A 27 7.55 1.93 8.10
CA THR A 27 8.38 1.98 9.31
C THR A 27 8.35 3.36 9.95
N GLU A 28 8.40 4.43 9.14
CA GLU A 28 8.32 5.81 9.64
C GLU A 28 6.95 6.09 10.26
N THR A 29 5.87 5.70 9.58
CA THR A 29 4.49 5.83 10.08
C THR A 29 4.30 5.05 11.37
N PHE A 30 4.76 3.80 11.43
CA PHE A 30 4.65 2.99 12.64
C PHE A 30 5.41 3.62 13.80
N ASN A 31 6.66 4.06 13.58
CA ASN A 31 7.45 4.71 14.61
C ASN A 31 6.82 6.02 15.11
N GLY A 32 6.26 6.83 14.21
CA GLY A 32 5.51 8.03 14.59
C GLY A 32 4.26 7.70 15.39
N TRP A 33 3.54 6.64 15.00
CA TRP A 33 2.30 6.22 15.64
C TRP A 33 2.49 5.72 17.08
N ILE A 34 3.59 5.00 17.35
CA ILE A 34 3.88 4.48 18.70
C ILE A 34 4.74 5.43 19.56
N LEU A 35 5.16 6.58 19.03
CA LEU A 35 6.16 7.44 19.66
C LEU A 35 5.78 7.82 21.10
N GLN A 36 4.52 8.22 21.31
CA GLN A 36 4.00 8.61 22.63
C GLN A 36 3.74 7.42 23.55
N ALA A 37 3.33 6.27 23.01
CA ALA A 37 3.08 5.07 23.81
C ALA A 37 4.40 4.49 24.34
N ARG A 38 5.48 4.57 23.55
CA ARG A 38 6.81 4.04 23.90
C ARG A 38 7.51 4.73 25.06
N THR A 39 7.08 5.92 25.45
CA THR A 39 7.64 6.63 26.62
C THR A 39 7.04 6.16 27.94
N LYS A 40 6.05 5.25 27.90
CA LYS A 40 5.31 4.76 29.06
C LYS A 40 5.79 3.38 29.51
N ALA A 41 5.38 2.98 30.71
CA ALA A 41 5.62 1.63 31.21
C ALA A 41 5.02 0.58 30.25
N ILE A 42 5.62 -0.60 30.17
CA ILE A 42 5.27 -1.64 29.18
C ILE A 42 3.77 -1.97 29.16
N ILE A 43 3.14 -2.05 30.33
CA ILE A 43 1.70 -2.34 30.45
C ILE A 43 0.87 -1.20 29.84
N SER A 44 1.20 0.05 30.18
CA SER A 44 0.51 1.23 29.65
C SER A 44 0.73 1.41 28.14
N MET A 45 1.95 1.16 27.65
CA MET A 45 2.26 1.18 26.22
C MET A 45 1.38 0.19 25.46
N LEU A 46 1.27 -1.06 25.94
CA LEU A 46 0.48 -2.10 25.29
C LEU A 46 -1.01 -1.79 25.30
N ASP A 47 -1.55 -1.26 26.41
CA ASP A 47 -2.96 -0.90 26.46
C ASP A 47 -3.29 0.26 25.52
N GLU A 48 -2.42 1.27 25.41
CA GLU A 48 -2.60 2.36 24.45
C GLU A 48 -2.54 1.90 23.00
N MET A 49 -1.57 1.03 22.66
CA MET A 49 -1.50 0.42 21.33
C MET A 49 -2.78 -0.38 21.04
N ARG A 50 -3.28 -1.15 22.00
CA ARG A 50 -4.52 -1.92 21.87
C ARG A 50 -5.73 -1.02 21.59
N VAL A 51 -5.92 0.04 22.40
CA VAL A 51 -7.03 0.99 22.22
C VAL A 51 -6.93 1.71 20.87
N ALA A 52 -5.71 2.10 20.45
CA ALA A 52 -5.51 2.76 19.17
C ALA A 52 -5.82 1.83 17.99
N ILE A 53 -5.45 0.55 18.05
CA ILE A 53 -5.83 -0.46 17.03
C ILE A 53 -7.34 -0.63 16.99
N MET A 54 -7.99 -0.81 18.15
CA MET A 54 -9.45 -0.98 18.22
C MET A 54 -10.19 0.22 17.62
N ARG A 55 -9.76 1.45 17.93
CA ARG A 55 -10.32 2.67 17.34
C ARG A 55 -10.16 2.67 15.82
N ARG A 56 -8.96 2.37 15.32
CA ARG A 56 -8.68 2.35 13.87
C ARG A 56 -9.49 1.29 13.13
N VAL A 57 -9.67 0.11 13.71
CA VAL A 57 -10.52 -0.95 13.13
C VAL A 57 -11.98 -0.49 13.07
N ARG A 58 -12.47 0.17 14.12
CA ARG A 58 -13.82 0.73 14.14
C ARG A 58 -13.99 1.82 13.07
N GLU A 59 -13.09 2.79 13.01
CA GLU A 59 -13.12 3.86 12.00
C GLU A 59 -13.09 3.30 10.57
N ASN A 60 -12.25 2.29 10.33
CA ASN A 60 -12.19 1.62 9.02
C ASN A 60 -13.50 0.91 8.68
N ARG A 61 -14.16 0.27 9.66
CA ARG A 61 -15.47 -0.35 9.48
C ARG A 61 -16.54 0.71 9.15
N GLU A 62 -16.62 1.77 9.95
CA GLU A 62 -17.57 2.87 9.70
C GLU A 62 -17.35 3.55 8.33
N TYR A 63 -16.10 3.62 7.88
CA TYR A 63 -15.76 4.09 6.53
C TYR A 63 -16.23 3.11 5.46
N ALA A 64 -16.02 1.81 5.65
CA ALA A 64 -16.45 0.77 4.73
C ALA A 64 -17.99 0.68 4.65
N ASP A 65 -18.70 0.86 5.75
CA ASP A 65 -20.17 0.81 5.79
C ASP A 65 -20.81 1.97 4.98
N LYS A 66 -20.09 3.08 4.81
CA LYS A 66 -20.54 4.25 4.00
C LYS A 66 -20.21 4.09 2.52
N TRP A 67 -19.41 3.09 2.16
CA TRP A 67 -18.95 2.89 0.79
C TRP A 67 -19.97 2.05 0.01
N SER A 68 -20.53 2.63 -1.06
CA SER A 68 -21.58 2.02 -1.89
C SER A 68 -21.11 1.45 -3.23
N GLU A 69 -19.93 1.85 -3.70
CA GLU A 69 -19.38 1.42 -4.99
C GLU A 69 -18.74 0.02 -4.90
N GLU A 70 -18.50 -0.61 -6.04
CA GLU A 70 -17.81 -1.91 -6.11
C GLU A 70 -16.30 -1.80 -5.83
N ILE A 71 -15.70 -0.64 -6.13
CA ILE A 71 -14.25 -0.39 -5.99
C ILE A 71 -13.99 0.61 -4.87
N ALA A 72 -12.98 0.32 -4.02
CA ALA A 72 -12.65 1.15 -2.87
C ALA A 72 -12.33 2.59 -3.33
N PRO A 73 -12.86 3.64 -2.69
CA PRO A 73 -12.66 5.02 -3.16
C PRO A 73 -11.17 5.39 -3.30
N ARG A 74 -10.32 4.85 -2.43
CA ARG A 74 -8.86 5.03 -2.52
C ARG A 74 -8.26 4.37 -3.76
N VAL A 75 -8.70 3.16 -4.11
CA VAL A 75 -8.23 2.44 -5.29
C VAL A 75 -8.75 3.12 -6.55
N MET A 76 -10.03 3.54 -6.56
CA MET A 76 -10.64 4.26 -7.67
C MET A 76 -9.94 5.60 -7.93
N LYS A 77 -9.60 6.34 -6.87
CA LYS A 77 -8.80 7.57 -6.98
C LYS A 77 -7.46 7.29 -7.67
N LYS A 78 -6.70 6.28 -7.21
CA LYS A 78 -5.40 5.92 -7.81
C LYS A 78 -5.54 5.47 -9.26
N LEU A 79 -6.59 4.72 -9.58
CA LEU A 79 -6.88 4.31 -10.95
C LEU A 79 -7.06 5.53 -11.86
N ASN A 80 -7.84 6.52 -11.42
CA ASN A 80 -8.08 7.75 -12.17
C ASN A 80 -6.83 8.62 -12.29
N ASP A 81 -6.01 8.70 -11.24
CA ASP A 81 -4.72 9.41 -11.27
C ASP A 81 -3.77 8.75 -12.28
N ASN A 82 -3.64 7.42 -12.26
CA ASN A 82 -2.80 6.67 -13.20
C ASN A 82 -3.24 6.82 -14.66
N LYS A 83 -4.56 6.89 -14.93
CA LYS A 83 -5.07 7.14 -16.30
C LYS A 83 -4.59 8.48 -16.83
N LYS A 84 -4.70 9.54 -16.02
CA LYS A 84 -4.26 10.89 -16.42
C LYS A 84 -2.76 10.95 -16.70
N GLU A 85 -1.95 10.27 -15.90
CA GLU A 85 -0.49 10.24 -16.11
C GLU A 85 -0.11 9.50 -17.40
N SER A 86 -0.85 8.46 -17.77
CA SER A 86 -0.61 7.70 -19.02
C SER A 86 -1.01 8.47 -20.29
N GLU A 87 -1.95 9.41 -20.20
CA GLU A 87 -2.29 10.33 -21.30
C GLU A 87 -1.21 11.41 -21.52
N VAL A 88 -0.30 11.61 -20.55
CA VAL A 88 0.77 12.63 -20.56
C VAL A 88 2.14 11.94 -20.71
N VAL A 89 2.36 11.18 -21.78
CA VAL A 89 3.66 10.52 -22.00
C VAL A 89 4.55 11.34 -22.94
N ASN A 90 5.40 12.17 -22.32
CA ASN A 90 6.68 12.60 -22.88
C ASN A 90 7.80 11.73 -22.28
N GLY A 91 8.08 10.58 -22.91
CA GLY A 91 9.42 9.96 -22.84
C GLY A 91 9.63 8.66 -22.03
N VAL A 92 10.30 7.73 -22.73
CA VAL A 92 11.32 6.74 -22.31
C VAL A 92 10.90 5.38 -21.71
N ASP A 93 9.94 5.25 -20.80
CA ASP A 93 9.63 3.92 -20.20
C ASP A 93 8.36 3.27 -20.78
N ARG A 94 8.54 2.34 -21.73
CA ARG A 94 7.45 1.52 -22.27
C ARG A 94 7.31 0.23 -21.48
N HIS A 95 6.15 0.04 -20.86
CA HIS A 95 5.79 -1.20 -20.18
C HIS A 95 4.73 -1.98 -20.96
N THR A 96 5.00 -3.26 -21.22
CA THR A 96 3.97 -4.18 -21.72
C THR A 96 2.95 -4.45 -20.62
N VAL A 97 1.67 -4.21 -20.92
CA VAL A 97 0.53 -4.48 -20.04
C VAL A 97 -0.28 -5.62 -20.62
N ILE A 98 -0.50 -6.67 -19.83
CA ILE A 98 -1.30 -7.84 -20.21
C ILE A 98 -2.59 -7.79 -19.41
N LEU A 99 -3.67 -7.31 -20.05
CA LEU A 99 -4.96 -7.06 -19.40
C LEU A 99 -5.63 -8.34 -18.91
N HIS A 100 -5.63 -9.40 -19.73
CA HIS A 100 -6.26 -10.68 -19.41
C HIS A 100 -5.70 -11.27 -18.11
N ASP A 101 -4.38 -11.22 -17.95
CA ASP A 101 -3.69 -11.79 -16.79
C ASP A 101 -3.54 -10.79 -15.64
N LYS A 102 -3.93 -9.52 -15.83
CA LYS A 102 -3.75 -8.43 -14.86
C LYS A 102 -2.28 -8.25 -14.46
N ARG A 103 -1.39 -8.19 -15.46
CA ARG A 103 0.08 -8.13 -15.28
C ARG A 103 0.71 -6.96 -16.01
N CYS A 104 1.85 -6.52 -15.50
CA CYS A 104 2.70 -5.52 -16.13
C CYS A 104 4.14 -6.02 -16.18
N SER A 105 4.87 -5.72 -17.26
CA SER A 105 6.33 -5.95 -17.32
C SER A 105 7.10 -5.27 -16.18
N CYS A 106 6.59 -4.14 -15.68
CA CYS A 106 7.06 -3.44 -14.48
C CYS A 106 6.82 -4.18 -13.15
N ARG A 107 6.00 -5.25 -13.14
CA ARG A 107 5.51 -6.01 -11.97
C ARG A 107 4.70 -5.19 -10.96
N GLU A 108 4.41 -3.91 -11.22
CA GLU A 108 3.64 -3.09 -10.28
C GLU A 108 2.20 -3.57 -10.14
N TRP A 109 1.52 -3.91 -11.23
CA TRP A 109 0.18 -4.49 -11.17
C TRP A 109 0.20 -5.81 -10.39
N ASP A 110 1.21 -6.66 -10.67
CA ASP A 110 1.37 -7.94 -9.97
C ASP A 110 1.52 -7.76 -8.44
N LEU A 111 2.15 -6.67 -7.97
CA LEU A 111 2.36 -6.38 -6.55
C LEU A 111 1.21 -5.61 -5.90
N LYS A 112 0.64 -4.62 -6.60
CA LYS A 112 -0.37 -3.68 -6.06
C LYS A 112 -1.80 -4.20 -6.21
N GLY A 113 -2.04 -5.04 -7.22
CA GLY A 113 -3.37 -5.60 -7.53
C GLY A 113 -4.24 -4.73 -8.44
N TYR A 114 -3.77 -3.57 -8.89
CA TYR A 114 -4.48 -2.68 -9.82
C TYR A 114 -3.52 -2.10 -10.88
N PRO A 115 -4.02 -1.69 -12.06
CA PRO A 115 -3.17 -1.19 -13.14
C PRO A 115 -2.55 0.17 -12.82
N VAL A 116 -1.28 0.32 -13.16
CA VAL A 116 -0.50 1.57 -13.00
C VAL A 116 -0.18 2.23 -14.34
N HIS A 117 -0.13 1.46 -15.41
CA HIS A 117 0.02 1.95 -16.77
C HIS A 117 -1.22 1.48 -17.56
N MET A 118 -1.93 2.40 -18.21
CA MET A 118 -3.19 2.14 -18.93
C MET A 118 -3.23 2.85 -20.26
#